data_AF-A0A970JA72-F1
#
_entry.id   AF-A0A970JA72-F1
#
_cell.length_a   1.000
_cell.length_b   1.000
_cell.length_c   1.000
_cell.angle_alpha   90.00
_cell.angle_beta   90.00
_cell.angle_gamma   90.00
#
_symmetry.space_group_name_H-M   'P 1'
#
loop_
_entity.id
_entity.type
_entity.pdbx_description
1 polymer ?
#
loop_
_entity_poly.entity_id
_entity_poly.type
_entity_poly.pdbx_seq_one_letter_code
_entity_poly.pdbx_strand_id
1 'polypeptide(L)'
;NREDNKPGYERISYDKNKTIEEIYASYELVNSNINTIFMLGNFINALPENLPYEVRKSSVMNIINASNTNINILMSDGERRLKALNEFANDYNSAVKNIIYKHKEEIEKLKQMINYYEEEIMAKQKMLEEQNNIIKYEIQRINNIMGFFHKEE
;
A
#
# COMPACT_ATOMS: atom_id res chain seq x y z
N ASN A 1 -21.35 26.54 -28.56
CA ASN A 1 -20.53 25.40 -28.99
C ASN A 1 -20.73 24.26 -28.01
N ARG A 2 -21.46 23.24 -28.45
CA ARG A 2 -21.66 21.98 -27.75
C ARG A 2 -20.40 21.12 -27.89
N GLU A 3 -20.18 20.34 -26.84
CA GLU A 3 -19.54 19.01 -26.81
C GLU A 3 -18.06 18.88 -27.17
N ASP A 4 -17.27 18.59 -26.14
CA ASP A 4 -16.38 17.43 -26.13
C ASP A 4 -16.54 16.70 -24.80
N ASN A 5 -17.66 16.01 -24.64
CA ASN A 5 -17.82 14.96 -23.63
C ASN A 5 -17.02 13.74 -24.12
N LYS A 6 -15.70 13.74 -23.90
CA LYS A 6 -14.95 12.49 -23.88
C LYS A 6 -15.28 11.79 -22.56
N PRO A 7 -15.57 10.48 -22.55
CA PRO A 7 -15.76 9.75 -21.30
C PRO A 7 -14.51 9.97 -20.45
N GLY A 8 -14.69 10.57 -19.28
CA GLY A 8 -13.60 10.94 -18.40
C GLY A 8 -12.87 9.68 -17.96
N TYR A 9 -11.71 9.43 -18.54
CA TYR A 9 -10.79 8.41 -18.04
C TYR A 9 -10.30 8.90 -16.68
N GLU A 10 -10.76 8.25 -15.61
CA GLU A 10 -10.19 8.48 -14.29
C GLU A 10 -8.70 8.15 -14.34
N ARG A 11 -7.87 9.14 -14.02
CA ARG A 11 -6.44 8.95 -13.81
C ARG A 11 -6.28 7.83 -12.76
N ILE A 12 -5.50 6.79 -13.07
CA ILE A 12 -5.34 5.65 -12.16
C ILE A 12 -4.81 6.15 -10.82
N SER A 13 -5.64 6.06 -9.78
CA SER A 13 -5.25 6.31 -8.40
C SER A 13 -5.00 4.97 -7.69
N TYR A 14 -4.05 4.97 -6.76
CA TYR A 14 -3.54 3.77 -6.05
C TYR A 14 -3.80 3.86 -4.54
N ASP A 15 -4.71 4.74 -4.15
CA ASP A 15 -5.06 5.10 -2.77
C ASP A 15 -6.09 4.13 -2.16
N LYS A 16 -6.67 3.26 -2.99
CA LYS A 16 -7.54 2.15 -2.59
C LYS A 16 -7.36 0.96 -3.51
N ASN A 17 -7.78 -0.21 -3.04
CA ASN A 17 -7.91 -1.39 -3.91
C ASN A 17 -8.93 -1.13 -5.02
N LYS A 18 -8.68 -1.72 -6.19
CA LYS A 18 -9.60 -1.72 -7.33
C LYS A 18 -10.08 -3.13 -7.64
N THR A 19 -11.32 -3.26 -8.11
CA THR A 19 -11.82 -4.53 -8.67
C THR A 19 -11.19 -4.78 -10.05
N ILE A 20 -11.32 -6.02 -10.56
CA ILE A 20 -10.83 -6.36 -11.90
C ILE A 20 -11.52 -5.52 -12.98
N GLU A 21 -12.80 -5.22 -12.80
CA GLU A 21 -13.59 -4.39 -13.71
C GLU A 21 -13.09 -2.94 -13.74
N GLU A 22 -12.78 -2.37 -12.58
CA GLU A 22 -12.19 -1.03 -12.48
C GLU A 22 -10.80 -0.99 -13.11
N ILE A 23 -10.00 -2.04 -12.94
CA ILE A 23 -8.69 -2.16 -13.59
C ILE A 23 -8.88 -2.23 -15.10
N TYR A 24 -9.72 -3.11 -15.63
CA TYR A 24 -9.98 -3.19 -17.07
C TYR A 24 -10.51 -1.88 -17.66
N ALA A 25 -11.44 -1.21 -16.96
CA ALA A 25 -11.94 0.10 -17.38
C ALA A 25 -10.83 1.15 -17.51
N SER A 26 -9.84 1.12 -16.61
CA SER A 26 -8.67 2.02 -16.62
C SER A 26 -7.75 1.82 -17.83
N TYR A 27 -7.81 0.65 -18.49
CA TYR A 27 -7.03 0.29 -19.68
C TYR A 27 -7.89 0.19 -20.95
N GLU A 28 -9.10 0.75 -20.91
CA GLU A 28 -10.06 0.75 -22.03
C GLU A 28 -10.45 -0.68 -22.48
N LEU A 29 -10.44 -1.63 -21.55
CA LEU A 29 -10.83 -3.01 -21.80
C LEU A 29 -12.30 -3.18 -21.41
N VAL A 30 -13.13 -3.49 -22.40
CA VAL A 30 -14.56 -3.74 -22.18
C VAL A 30 -14.73 -4.98 -21.31
N ASN A 31 -15.54 -4.88 -20.27
CA ASN A 31 -15.95 -6.02 -19.47
C ASN A 31 -17.11 -6.76 -20.17
N SER A 32 -16.77 -7.54 -21.19
CA SER A 32 -17.72 -8.29 -22.02
C SER A 32 -17.24 -9.73 -22.22
N ASN A 33 -18.19 -10.64 -22.47
CA ASN A 33 -17.92 -12.02 -22.87
C ASN A 33 -17.93 -12.23 -24.39
N ILE A 34 -18.19 -11.16 -25.16
CA ILE A 34 -18.26 -11.19 -26.62
C ILE A 34 -16.96 -10.62 -27.18
N ASN A 35 -16.32 -11.33 -28.12
CA ASN A 35 -15.04 -10.96 -28.74
C ASN A 35 -13.89 -10.80 -27.72
N THR A 36 -13.96 -11.49 -26.59
CA THR A 36 -12.93 -11.49 -25.55
C THR A 36 -12.39 -12.89 -25.29
N ILE A 37 -11.23 -12.98 -24.62
CA ILE A 37 -10.61 -14.25 -24.25
C ILE A 37 -11.56 -15.16 -23.44
N PHE A 38 -12.50 -14.58 -22.71
CA PHE A 38 -13.49 -15.32 -21.92
C PHE A 38 -14.44 -16.14 -22.80
N MET A 39 -14.65 -15.75 -24.05
CA MET A 39 -15.41 -16.55 -25.02
C MET A 39 -14.72 -17.89 -25.31
N LEU A 40 -13.38 -17.91 -25.42
CA LEU A 40 -12.62 -19.16 -25.53
C LEU A 40 -12.80 -20.03 -24.28
N GLY A 41 -12.75 -19.41 -23.09
CA GLY A 41 -13.02 -20.10 -21.83
C GLY A 41 -14.40 -20.77 -21.83
N ASN A 42 -15.43 -20.04 -22.28
CA ASN A 42 -16.79 -20.57 -22.40
C ASN A 42 -16.88 -21.76 -23.37
N PHE A 43 -16.20 -21.68 -24.53
CA PHE A 43 -16.15 -22.79 -25.48
C PHE A 43 -15.44 -24.02 -24.92
N ILE A 44 -14.34 -23.83 -24.18
CA ILE A 44 -13.63 -24.92 -23.52
C ILE A 44 -14.53 -25.57 -22.46
N ASN A 45 -15.20 -24.77 -21.65
CA ASN A 45 -16.05 -25.24 -20.54
C ASN A 45 -17.37 -25.90 -21.03
N ALA A 46 -17.79 -25.63 -22.27
CA ALA A 46 -18.93 -26.28 -22.88
C ALA A 46 -18.64 -27.74 -23.32
N LEU A 47 -17.36 -28.15 -23.32
CA LEU A 47 -16.96 -29.50 -23.72
C LEU A 47 -16.76 -30.43 -22.51
N PRO A 48 -17.08 -31.73 -22.63
CA PRO A 48 -16.81 -32.69 -21.57
C PRO A 48 -15.33 -32.79 -21.18
N GLU A 49 -15.05 -32.78 -19.87
CA GLU A 49 -13.68 -32.81 -19.33
C GLU A 49 -12.93 -34.13 -19.57
N ASN A 50 -13.64 -35.21 -19.92
CA ASN A 50 -13.05 -36.53 -20.19
C ASN A 50 -12.54 -36.70 -21.62
N LEU A 51 -12.71 -35.70 -22.50
CA LEU A 51 -12.23 -35.77 -23.87
C LEU A 51 -10.68 -35.70 -23.95
N PRO A 52 -10.04 -36.49 -24.84
CA PRO A 52 -8.62 -36.32 -25.14
C PRO A 52 -8.30 -34.88 -25.57
N TYR A 53 -7.13 -34.36 -25.17
CA TYR A 53 -6.75 -32.96 -25.41
C TYR A 53 -6.89 -32.53 -26.88
N GLU A 54 -6.37 -33.33 -27.82
CA GLU A 54 -6.44 -33.02 -29.25
C GLU A 54 -7.88 -32.95 -29.78
N VAL A 55 -8.75 -33.85 -29.30
CA VAL A 55 -10.18 -33.86 -29.65
C VAL A 55 -10.87 -32.63 -29.08
N ARG A 56 -10.53 -32.24 -27.86
CA ARG A 56 -11.06 -31.04 -27.19
C ARG A 56 -10.64 -29.78 -27.94
N LYS A 57 -9.35 -29.64 -28.26
CA LYS A 57 -8.80 -28.50 -29.00
C LYS A 57 -9.41 -28.38 -30.39
N SER A 58 -9.48 -29.47 -31.14
CA SER A 58 -10.13 -29.49 -32.47
C SER A 58 -11.60 -29.09 -32.39
N SER A 59 -12.34 -29.60 -31.39
CA SER A 59 -13.73 -29.22 -31.15
C SER A 59 -13.90 -27.72 -30.86
N VAL A 60 -13.04 -27.13 -30.01
CA VAL A 60 -13.05 -25.68 -29.77
C VAL A 60 -12.79 -24.89 -31.05
N MET A 61 -11.84 -25.30 -31.88
CA MET A 61 -11.56 -24.63 -33.16
C MET A 61 -12.75 -24.70 -34.13
N ASN A 62 -13.45 -25.84 -34.17
CA ASN A 62 -14.66 -25.97 -34.98
C ASN A 62 -15.77 -25.03 -34.49
N ILE A 63 -15.95 -24.87 -33.16
CA ILE A 63 -16.90 -23.92 -32.59
C ILE A 63 -16.52 -22.47 -32.94
N ILE A 64 -15.23 -22.11 -32.85
CA ILE A 64 -14.75 -20.78 -33.23
C ILE A 64 -15.06 -20.49 -34.70
N ASN A 65 -14.74 -21.43 -35.59
CA ASN A 65 -15.01 -21.29 -37.03
C ASN A 65 -16.50 -21.17 -37.31
N ALA A 66 -17.35 -21.99 -36.67
CA ALA A 66 -18.80 -21.96 -36.84
C ALA A 66 -19.45 -20.70 -36.28
N SER A 67 -18.89 -20.12 -35.22
CA SER A 67 -19.37 -18.85 -34.62
C SER A 67 -18.91 -17.60 -35.37
N ASN A 68 -18.18 -17.75 -36.48
CA ASN A 68 -17.59 -16.66 -37.25
C ASN A 68 -16.71 -15.72 -36.40
N THR A 69 -16.06 -16.28 -35.36
CA THR A 69 -15.20 -15.53 -34.45
C THR A 69 -13.74 -15.73 -34.84
N ASN A 70 -12.91 -14.70 -34.68
CA ASN A 70 -11.49 -14.77 -35.01
C ASN A 70 -10.65 -15.09 -33.75
N ILE A 71 -10.01 -16.26 -33.72
CA ILE A 71 -9.15 -16.67 -32.60
C ILE A 71 -8.05 -15.65 -32.29
N ASN A 72 -7.49 -14.98 -33.30
CA ASN A 72 -6.43 -13.99 -33.09
C ASN A 72 -6.94 -12.77 -32.33
N ILE A 73 -8.21 -12.39 -32.52
CA ILE A 73 -8.84 -11.30 -31.75
C ILE A 73 -8.98 -11.72 -30.28
N LEU A 74 -9.45 -12.94 -30.03
CA LEU A 74 -9.65 -13.44 -28.66
C LEU A 74 -8.32 -13.60 -27.91
N MET A 75 -7.29 -14.11 -28.60
CA MET A 75 -5.94 -14.23 -28.06
C MET A 75 -5.31 -12.85 -27.78
N SER A 76 -5.46 -11.90 -28.71
CA SER A 76 -4.97 -10.53 -28.52
C SER A 76 -5.67 -9.81 -27.36
N ASP A 77 -6.98 -10.00 -27.17
CA ASP A 77 -7.69 -9.51 -25.97
C ASP A 77 -7.10 -10.13 -24.69
N GLY A 78 -6.80 -11.43 -24.69
CA GLY A 78 -6.14 -12.12 -23.58
C GLY A 78 -4.77 -11.52 -23.24
N GLU A 79 -3.93 -11.28 -24.26
CA GLU A 79 -2.62 -10.63 -24.11
C GLU A 79 -2.76 -9.21 -23.54
N ARG A 80 -3.71 -8.42 -24.05
CA ARG A 80 -3.96 -7.05 -23.55
C ARG A 80 -4.43 -7.05 -22.11
N ARG A 81 -5.31 -7.97 -21.71
CA ARG A 81 -5.77 -8.12 -20.31
C ARG A 81 -4.62 -8.51 -19.39
N LEU A 82 -3.81 -9.50 -19.78
CA LEU A 82 -2.63 -9.90 -19.00
C LEU A 82 -1.65 -8.74 -18.84
N LYS A 83 -1.41 -7.99 -19.91
CA LYS A 83 -0.56 -6.79 -19.87
C LYS A 83 -1.12 -5.75 -18.89
N ALA A 84 -2.40 -5.39 -19.01
CA ALA A 84 -3.05 -4.42 -18.13
C ALA A 84 -3.00 -4.82 -16.65
N LEU A 85 -3.25 -6.10 -16.34
CA LEU A 85 -3.18 -6.61 -14.97
C LEU A 85 -1.75 -6.56 -14.42
N ASN A 86 -0.75 -6.94 -15.22
CA ASN A 86 0.65 -6.91 -14.80
C ASN A 86 1.17 -5.48 -14.61
N GLU A 87 0.85 -4.57 -15.54
CA GLU A 87 1.20 -3.15 -15.44
C GLU A 87 0.55 -2.53 -14.19
N PHE A 88 -0.75 -2.74 -13.99
CA PHE A 88 -1.43 -2.26 -12.79
C PHE A 88 -0.81 -2.81 -11.51
N ALA A 89 -0.51 -4.11 -11.46
CA ALA A 89 0.11 -4.73 -10.28
C ALA A 89 1.49 -4.13 -9.99
N ASN A 90 2.31 -3.89 -11.01
CA ASN A 90 3.64 -3.30 -10.85
C ASN A 90 3.55 -1.85 -10.32
N ASP A 91 2.68 -1.05 -10.91
CA ASP A 91 2.52 0.36 -10.53
C ASP A 91 1.92 0.49 -9.13
N TYR A 92 0.86 -0.29 -8.83
CA TYR A 92 0.24 -0.32 -7.51
C TYR A 92 1.24 -0.73 -6.44
N ASN A 93 2.01 -1.81 -6.67
CA ASN A 93 3.04 -2.25 -5.75
C ASN A 93 4.10 -1.17 -5.52
N SER A 94 4.55 -0.50 -6.57
CA SER A 94 5.58 0.54 -6.49
C SER A 94 5.07 1.76 -5.71
N ALA A 95 3.86 2.23 -6.02
CA ALA A 95 3.24 3.36 -5.35
C ALA A 95 3.02 3.09 -3.85
N VAL A 96 2.40 1.95 -3.52
CA VAL A 96 2.10 1.58 -2.14
C VAL A 96 3.38 1.31 -1.34
N LYS A 97 4.38 0.62 -1.90
CA LYS A 97 5.67 0.40 -1.23
C LYS A 97 6.39 1.71 -0.94
N ASN A 98 6.37 2.67 -1.87
CA ASN A 98 6.97 3.98 -1.66
C ASN A 98 6.29 4.73 -0.50
N ILE A 99 4.96 4.69 -0.43
CA ILE A 99 4.20 5.28 0.69
C ILE A 99 4.60 4.61 2.01
N ILE A 100 4.61 3.27 2.05
CA ILE A 100 5.03 2.51 3.24
C ILE A 100 6.45 2.89 3.67
N TYR A 101 7.38 3.00 2.71
CA TYR A 101 8.77 3.36 2.98
C TYR A 101 8.89 4.75 3.60
N LYS A 102 8.24 5.76 3.01
CA LYS A 102 8.22 7.12 3.56
C LYS A 102 7.69 7.18 4.99
N HIS A 103 6.61 6.44 5.27
CA HIS A 103 6.06 6.37 6.62
C HIS A 103 7.03 5.70 7.60
N LYS A 104 7.73 4.64 7.17
CA LYS A 104 8.77 4.00 7.99
C LYS A 104 9.93 4.94 8.29
N GLU A 105 10.42 5.69 7.30
CA GLU A 105 11.46 6.69 7.52
C GLU A 105 11.03 7.75 8.54
N GLU A 106 9.79 8.24 8.42
CA GLU A 106 9.28 9.26 9.34
C GLU A 106 9.12 8.72 10.77
N ILE A 107 8.66 7.47 10.92
CA ILE A 107 8.62 6.78 12.21
C ILE A 107 10.01 6.74 12.85
N GLU A 108 11.06 6.40 12.09
CA GLU A 108 12.41 6.33 12.64
C GLU A 108 12.94 7.70 13.08
N LYS A 109 12.66 8.77 12.32
CA LYS A 109 13.01 10.14 12.75
C LYS A 109 12.30 10.53 14.05
N LEU A 110 11.01 10.24 14.15
CA LEU A 110 10.24 10.53 15.36
C LEU A 110 10.76 9.76 16.57
N LYS A 111 11.15 8.49 16.41
CA LYS A 111 11.80 7.71 17.48
C LYS A 111 13.13 8.31 17.92
N GLN A 112 13.97 8.74 16.98
CA GLN A 112 15.23 9.42 17.32
C GLN A 112 14.97 10.68 18.14
N MET A 113 13.94 11.45 17.77
CA MET A 113 13.57 12.66 18.50
C MET A 113 12.98 12.37 19.89
N ILE A 114 12.21 11.28 20.04
CA ILE A 114 11.75 10.81 21.35
C ILE A 114 12.96 10.48 22.24
N ASN A 115 13.89 9.66 21.74
CA ASN A 115 15.09 9.28 22.48
C ASN A 115 15.91 10.50 22.92
N TYR A 116 16.08 11.48 22.02
CA TYR A 116 16.77 12.73 22.34
C TYR A 116 16.12 13.46 23.53
N TYR A 117 14.79 13.61 23.53
CA TYR A 117 14.10 14.27 24.63
C TYR A 117 14.11 13.46 25.93
N GLU A 118 14.07 12.13 25.84
CA GLU A 118 14.24 11.25 27.01
C GLU A 118 15.61 11.44 27.66
N GLU A 119 16.68 11.51 26.86
CA GLU A 119 18.05 11.78 27.34
C GLU A 119 18.14 13.16 28.01
N GLU A 120 17.56 14.20 27.39
CA GLU A 120 17.51 15.55 27.98
C GLU A 120 16.75 15.58 29.31
N ILE A 121 15.62 14.89 29.41
CA ILE A 121 14.85 14.78 30.66
C ILE A 121 15.70 14.12 31.76
N MET A 122 16.36 13.00 31.45
CA MET A 122 17.24 12.32 32.41
C MET A 122 18.37 13.23 32.88
N ALA A 123 19.00 13.97 31.97
CA ALA A 123 20.05 14.92 32.32
C ALA A 123 19.53 16.01 33.26
N LYS A 124 18.36 16.61 32.98
CA LYS A 124 17.75 17.63 33.85
C LYS A 124 17.33 17.10 35.20
N GLN A 125 16.80 15.88 35.28
CA GLN A 125 16.45 15.23 36.54
C GLN A 125 17.68 15.05 37.43
N LYS A 126 18.80 14.59 36.85
CA LYS A 126 20.06 14.47 37.57
C LYS A 126 20.58 15.82 38.07
N MET A 127 20.59 16.85 37.21
CA MET A 127 20.99 18.20 37.61
C MET A 127 20.14 18.74 38.77
N LEU A 128 18.82 18.52 38.71
CA LEU A 128 17.90 18.95 39.76
C LEU A 128 18.20 18.27 41.10
N GLU A 129 18.44 16.96 41.08
CA GLU A 129 18.79 16.19 42.28
C GLU A 129 20.10 16.69 42.90
N GLU A 130 21.15 16.84 42.09
CA GLU A 130 22.46 17.35 42.53
C GLU A 130 22.34 18.76 43.15
N GLN A 131 21.61 19.66 42.49
CA GLN A 131 21.40 21.03 42.97
C GLN A 131 20.64 21.06 44.30
N ASN A 132 19.60 20.23 44.44
CA ASN A 132 18.82 20.13 45.68
C ASN A 132 19.68 19.60 46.84
N ASN A 133 20.57 18.64 46.57
CA ASN A 133 21.48 18.11 47.59
C ASN A 133 22.47 19.17 48.10
N ILE A 134 23.05 19.96 47.18
CA ILE A 134 23.95 21.07 47.54
C ILE A 134 23.22 22.10 48.41
N ILE A 135 22.01 22.51 48.01
CA ILE A 135 21.21 23.49 48.75
C ILE A 135 20.84 22.95 50.13
N LYS A 136 20.39 21.70 50.22
CA LYS A 136 20.02 21.06 51.48
C LYS A 136 21.19 21.03 52.48
N TYR A 137 22.39 20.71 51.99
CA TYR A 137 23.60 20.72 52.82
C TYR A 137 23.89 22.13 53.38
N GLU A 138 23.80 23.16 52.53
CA GLU A 138 24.05 24.54 52.95
C GLU A 138 23.01 25.03 53.98
N ILE A 139 21.73 24.73 53.75
CA ILE A 139 20.65 25.03 54.72
C ILE A 139 20.94 24.37 56.07
N GLN A 140 21.33 23.09 56.07
CA GLN A 140 21.67 22.39 57.31
C GLN A 140 22.87 23.03 58.02
N ARG A 141 23.91 23.43 57.26
CA ARG A 141 25.07 24.13 57.81
C ARG A 141 24.68 25.45 58.48
N ILE A 142 23.89 26.28 57.81
CA ILE A 142 23.40 27.57 58.34
C ILE A 142 22.54 27.34 59.59
N ASN A 143 21.61 26.37 59.56
CA ASN A 143 20.77 26.04 60.71
C ASN A 143 21.60 25.60 61.92
N ASN A 144 22.67 24.82 61.71
CA ASN A 144 23.57 24.42 62.79
C ASN A 144 24.31 25.63 63.41
N ILE A 145 24.80 26.56 62.57
CA ILE A 145 25.45 27.79 63.04
C ILE A 145 24.45 28.64 63.82
N MET A 146 23.25 28.86 63.28
CA MET A 146 22.19 29.59 63.98
C MET A 146 21.81 28.91 65.30
N GLY A 147 21.65 27.59 65.31
CA GLY A 147 21.29 26.82 66.49
C GLY A 147 22.35 26.88 67.60
N PHE A 148 23.62 27.06 67.24
CA PHE A 148 24.70 27.29 68.21
C PHE A 148 24.52 28.61 68.97
N PHE A 149 24.13 29.69 68.29
CA PHE A 149 23.93 31.01 68.91
C PHE A 149 22.56 31.21 69.56
N HIS A 150 21.54 30.45 69.17
CA HIS A 150 20.19 30.51 69.77
C HIS A 150 20.01 29.58 70.97
N LYS A 151 20.99 28.72 71.30
CA LYS A 151 21.00 27.99 72.58
C LYS A 151 21.40 28.96 73.70
N GLU A 152 20.41 29.62 74.28
CA GLU A 152 20.49 30.05 75.69
C GLU A 152 20.24 28.84 76.60
N GLU A 153 20.83 28.88 77.81
CA GLU A 153 20.86 27.80 78.83
C GLU A 153 19.52 27.09 79.08
#